data_AF-A0A955U677-F1
#
_entry.id   AF-A0A955U677-F1
#
_cell.length_a   1.000
_cell.length_b   1.000
_cell.length_c   1.000
_cell.angle_alpha   90.00
_cell.angle_beta   90.00
_cell.angle_gamma   90.00
#
_symmetry.space_group_name_H-M   'P 1'
#
loop_
_entity.id
_entity.type
_entity.pdbx_description
1 polymer ?
#
loop_
_entity_poly.entity_id
_entity_poly.type
_entity_poly.pdbx_seq_one_letter_code
_entity_poly.pdbx_strand_id
1 'polypeptide(L)'
;MAIPDRTAAFRPPPRWKQVATEVPGFEVWAPSQADVPTDIGPMVVTCGGCGEDARFDPREGTVTCASCGWTSDELPTEVPADDHRRLGATGFGVQRKELACGSCGAVLVIEPGATSARCPFCASHQVVIRDQHGAPGPRPEAILPFAILADECRTRAAAWLGRGWFHPWDLVVLGRADSFVGVYVPFWLVSASVDAEWRAQVGHERQERVWSPDEHRFGGRTVVDWRWESGRSRRAWTDVRVCASTRIAARWVADVQRDTPSELFEPYDPDLLAGFQAHTCDLSEPEARHLGREAIRELARAAVRDGVDSPHVRALAVSSELAEESARLVLMPLWIAAYRYGERTFVVLVDGASGRVVGQKPVVWRRVWFAVGMLLAPGILLTLVGIPLLLLAVGALVLPLGLVLLVLGGVASAWVWSLAAASETA
;
A
#
# COMPACT_ATOMS: atom_id res chain seq x y z
N MET A 1 -16.20 -32.40 40.24
CA MET A 1 -15.68 -31.17 40.89
C MET A 1 -16.68 -30.07 40.58
N ALA A 2 -17.34 -29.53 41.61
CA ALA A 2 -18.52 -28.67 41.50
C ALA A 2 -18.17 -27.28 40.94
N ILE A 3 -19.10 -26.69 40.18
CA ILE A 3 -19.06 -25.30 39.72
C ILE A 3 -19.15 -24.40 40.96
N PRO A 4 -18.20 -23.46 41.20
CA PRO A 4 -18.23 -22.64 42.39
C PRO A 4 -19.39 -21.63 42.33
N ASP A 5 -20.02 -21.48 43.50
CA ASP A 5 -21.13 -20.60 43.83
C ASP A 5 -20.80 -19.12 43.54
N ARG A 6 -21.70 -18.43 42.82
CA ARG A 6 -21.56 -17.04 42.34
C ARG A 6 -22.13 -16.03 43.35
N THR A 7 -21.70 -16.10 44.59
CA THR A 7 -22.13 -15.17 45.67
C THR A 7 -20.99 -14.30 46.21
N ALA A 8 -19.93 -14.09 45.44
CA ALA A 8 -18.94 -13.05 45.74
C ALA A 8 -19.46 -11.68 45.30
N ALA A 9 -19.96 -10.88 46.24
CA ALA A 9 -20.33 -9.48 46.00
C ALA A 9 -19.13 -8.71 45.44
N PHE A 10 -19.30 -8.09 44.26
CA PHE A 10 -18.29 -7.24 43.63
C PHE A 10 -17.90 -6.09 44.57
N ARG A 11 -16.60 -5.96 44.87
CA ARG A 11 -16.04 -4.82 45.61
C ARG A 11 -15.34 -3.88 44.62
N PRO A 12 -15.79 -2.63 44.46
CA PRO A 12 -15.16 -1.69 43.54
C PRO A 12 -13.75 -1.31 44.02
N PRO A 13 -12.83 -0.99 43.10
CA PRO A 13 -11.50 -0.49 43.43
C PRO A 13 -11.54 0.84 44.21
N PRO A 14 -10.53 1.15 45.04
CA PRO A 14 -10.41 2.49 45.62
C PRO A 14 -10.36 3.54 44.52
N ARG A 15 -11.12 4.64 44.69
CA ARG A 15 -11.39 5.74 43.72
C ARG A 15 -12.49 5.51 42.68
N TRP A 16 -13.37 4.52 42.84
CA TRP A 16 -14.56 4.36 41.99
C TRP A 16 -15.82 4.80 42.74
N LYS A 17 -16.70 5.54 42.06
CA LYS A 17 -18.01 5.98 42.56
C LYS A 17 -19.13 5.37 41.73
N GLN A 18 -20.24 5.03 42.36
CA GLN A 18 -21.42 4.54 41.67
C GLN A 18 -22.08 5.67 40.88
N VAL A 19 -22.43 5.41 39.62
CA VAL A 19 -23.10 6.34 38.72
C VAL A 19 -24.51 5.82 38.44
N ALA A 20 -25.49 6.72 38.40
CA ALA A 20 -26.86 6.35 38.10
C ALA A 20 -26.97 5.75 36.68
N THR A 21 -27.67 4.61 36.56
CA THR A 21 -27.99 3.98 35.28
C THR A 21 -29.50 3.96 35.08
N GLU A 22 -29.93 4.14 33.83
CA GLU A 22 -31.33 4.06 33.44
C GLU A 22 -31.82 2.62 33.27
N VAL A 23 -30.92 1.63 33.36
CA VAL A 23 -31.24 0.21 33.21
C VAL A 23 -31.54 -0.42 34.59
N PRO A 24 -32.78 -0.86 34.86
CA PRO A 24 -33.14 -1.44 36.15
C PRO A 24 -32.34 -2.73 36.43
N GLY A 25 -31.77 -2.82 37.64
CA GLY A 25 -31.04 -4.01 38.10
C GLY A 25 -29.54 -4.02 37.82
N PHE A 26 -28.96 -2.95 37.25
CA PHE A 26 -27.52 -2.81 37.06
C PHE A 26 -26.94 -1.74 37.98
N GLU A 27 -25.77 -2.02 38.56
CA GLU A 27 -24.98 -1.02 39.30
C GLU A 27 -23.75 -0.68 38.46
N VAL A 28 -23.62 0.59 38.06
CA VAL A 28 -22.48 1.07 37.26
C VAL A 28 -21.53 1.83 38.17
N TRP A 29 -20.25 1.47 38.13
CA TRP A 29 -19.19 2.14 38.89
C TRP A 29 -18.24 2.81 37.89
N ALA A 30 -17.91 4.09 38.11
CA ALA A 30 -16.97 4.85 37.29
C ALA A 30 -15.87 5.48 38.17
N PRO A 31 -14.64 5.65 37.67
CA PRO A 31 -13.57 6.32 38.41
C PRO A 31 -13.97 7.76 38.78
N SER A 32 -13.70 8.17 40.02
CA SER A 32 -14.00 9.52 40.50
C SER A 32 -13.12 10.53 39.78
N GLN A 33 -13.71 11.46 39.02
CA GLN A 33 -13.04 12.51 38.25
C GLN A 33 -12.36 13.61 39.10
N ALA A 34 -11.97 13.33 40.34
CA ALA A 34 -11.16 14.26 41.12
C ALA A 34 -9.70 14.03 40.73
N ASP A 35 -9.08 15.07 40.16
CA ASP A 35 -7.69 15.18 39.71
C ASP A 35 -7.41 14.83 38.23
N VAL A 36 -8.28 15.25 37.30
CA VAL A 36 -7.85 15.51 35.91
C VAL A 36 -7.42 16.97 35.84
N PRO A 37 -6.12 17.28 35.66
CA PRO A 37 -5.69 18.65 35.37
C PRO A 37 -6.46 19.13 34.13
N THR A 38 -7.34 20.12 34.31
CA THR A 38 -8.22 20.63 33.25
C THR A 38 -7.56 21.76 32.46
N ASP A 39 -6.22 21.81 32.48
CA ASP A 39 -5.48 22.82 31.74
C ASP A 39 -4.22 22.17 31.15
N ILE A 40 -4.42 21.52 30.01
CA ILE A 40 -3.33 21.27 29.07
C ILE A 40 -3.87 21.78 27.74
N GLY A 41 -3.58 23.06 27.48
CA GLY A 41 -3.80 23.66 26.16
C GLY A 41 -3.14 22.82 25.07
N PRO A 42 -3.65 22.86 23.83
CA PRO A 42 -3.09 22.08 22.75
C PRO A 42 -1.59 22.41 22.59
N MET A 43 -0.72 21.39 22.57
CA MET A 43 0.66 21.58 22.10
C MET A 43 0.61 21.74 20.58
N VAL A 44 0.22 22.94 20.18
CA VAL A 44 0.55 23.52 18.89
C VAL A 44 2.00 23.97 19.01
N VAL A 45 2.84 23.70 18.00
CA VAL A 45 4.12 24.38 17.93
C VAL A 45 3.83 25.84 17.60
N THR A 46 3.84 26.68 18.63
CA THR A 46 3.53 28.10 18.50
C THR A 46 4.65 28.79 17.76
N CYS A 47 4.34 29.49 16.68
CA CYS A 47 5.33 30.28 15.94
C CYS A 47 6.01 31.30 16.85
N GLY A 48 7.35 31.24 16.93
CA GLY A 48 8.14 32.20 17.72
C GLY A 48 8.04 33.66 17.24
N GLY A 49 7.60 33.87 15.99
CA GLY A 49 7.42 35.20 15.40
C GLY A 49 6.02 35.81 15.61
N CYS A 50 4.95 35.05 15.40
CA CYS A 50 3.59 35.60 15.37
C CYS A 50 2.57 34.92 16.31
N GLY A 51 2.97 33.86 17.03
CA GLY A 51 2.10 33.22 18.02
C GLY A 51 1.06 32.25 17.46
N GLU A 52 1.06 31.99 16.15
CA GLU A 52 0.08 31.15 15.46
C GLU A 52 0.61 29.73 15.19
N ASP A 53 -0.27 28.80 14.79
CA ASP A 53 0.08 27.40 14.56
C ASP A 53 1.16 27.24 13.47
N ALA A 54 2.34 26.76 13.86
CA ALA A 54 3.44 26.47 12.94
C ALA A 54 3.43 24.99 12.52
N ARG A 55 3.84 24.72 11.27
CA ARG A 55 3.87 23.36 10.70
C ARG A 55 5.31 22.91 10.49
N PHE A 56 5.58 21.65 10.76
CA PHE A 56 6.89 21.06 10.47
C PHE A 56 7.10 20.95 8.95
N ASP A 57 8.23 21.46 8.46
CA ASP A 57 8.73 21.26 7.10
C ASP A 57 9.74 20.09 7.09
N PRO A 58 9.33 18.92 6.60
CA PRO A 58 10.15 17.71 6.60
C PRO A 58 11.30 17.73 5.59
N ARG A 59 11.43 18.75 4.71
CA ARG A 59 12.60 18.90 3.82
C ARG A 59 13.79 19.54 4.49
N GLU A 60 13.52 20.53 5.32
CA GLU A 60 14.54 21.33 5.99
C GLU A 60 14.74 20.86 7.44
N GLY A 61 13.83 20.03 7.97
CA GLY A 61 13.86 19.61 9.36
C GLY A 61 13.53 20.76 10.31
N THR A 62 12.79 21.76 9.84
CA THR A 62 12.49 23.01 10.53
C THR A 62 10.99 23.17 10.73
N VAL A 63 10.57 24.01 11.66
CA VAL A 63 9.16 24.38 11.80
C VAL A 63 8.92 25.71 11.10
N THR A 64 8.02 25.74 10.12
CA THR A 64 7.68 26.92 9.34
C THR A 64 6.25 27.40 9.62
N CYS A 65 6.09 28.70 9.85
CA CYS A 65 4.77 29.32 10.01
C CYS A 65 4.21 29.81 8.67
N ALA A 66 3.03 29.33 8.29
CA ALA A 66 2.37 29.74 7.05
C ALA A 66 1.82 31.19 7.09
N SER A 67 1.55 31.73 8.28
CA SER A 67 1.03 33.11 8.44
C SER A 67 2.11 34.18 8.27
N CYS A 68 3.30 33.98 8.87
CA CYS A 68 4.34 35.03 8.94
C CYS A 68 5.66 34.66 8.27
N GLY A 69 5.84 33.40 7.84
CA GLY A 69 7.06 32.93 7.17
C GLY A 69 8.25 32.66 8.11
N TRP A 70 8.03 32.63 9.43
CA TRP A 70 9.07 32.29 10.40
C TRP A 70 9.46 30.82 10.30
N THR A 71 10.76 30.55 10.19
CA THR A 71 11.38 29.22 10.18
C THR A 71 12.25 29.05 11.43
N SER A 72 12.20 27.90 12.08
CA SER A 72 13.08 27.60 13.23
C SER A 72 14.48 27.20 12.75
N ASP A 73 15.54 27.78 13.32
CA ASP A 73 16.93 27.42 13.00
C ASP A 73 17.34 26.04 13.57
N GLU A 74 16.63 25.57 14.61
CA GLU A 74 16.75 24.25 15.23
C GLU A 74 15.34 23.70 15.55
N LEU A 75 15.16 22.38 15.59
CA LEU A 75 13.98 21.75 16.17
C LEU A 75 13.78 22.29 17.60
N PRO A 76 12.55 22.54 18.09
CA PRO A 76 12.35 22.93 19.48
C PRO A 76 12.89 21.83 20.41
N THR A 77 14.10 22.00 20.93
CA THR A 77 14.77 21.02 21.81
C THR A 77 14.14 20.94 23.21
N GLU A 78 13.04 21.66 23.45
CA GLU A 78 12.40 21.72 24.75
C GLU A 78 10.87 21.56 24.62
N VAL A 79 10.43 20.39 24.20
CA VAL A 79 9.33 19.76 24.95
C VAL A 79 9.95 19.28 26.27
N PRO A 80 9.44 19.67 27.45
CA PRO A 80 10.02 19.24 28.71
C PRO A 80 10.17 17.72 28.72
N ALA A 81 11.42 17.24 28.84
CA ALA A 81 11.78 15.82 28.83
C ALA A 81 11.03 14.96 29.88
N ASP A 82 10.28 15.62 30.77
CA ASP A 82 9.47 15.01 31.80
C ASP A 82 8.14 14.40 31.26
N ASP A 83 7.63 14.82 30.08
CA ASP A 83 6.37 14.30 29.53
C ASP A 83 6.55 13.05 28.65
N HIS A 84 7.58 12.99 27.80
CA HIS A 84 7.86 11.79 27.01
C HIS A 84 8.28 10.58 27.86
N ARG A 85 8.94 10.84 29.00
CA ARG A 85 9.40 9.80 29.94
C ARG A 85 8.25 9.16 30.73
N ARG A 86 7.09 9.83 30.82
CA ARG A 86 5.88 9.30 31.50
C ARG A 86 5.03 8.37 30.63
N LEU A 87 5.20 8.40 29.30
CA LEU A 87 4.34 7.68 28.35
C LEU A 87 4.77 6.22 28.08
N GLY A 88 5.69 5.65 28.87
CA GLY A 88 6.11 4.25 28.75
C GLY A 88 6.82 3.93 27.43
N ALA A 89 7.11 2.65 27.18
CA ALA A 89 7.76 2.16 25.94
C ALA A 89 6.74 1.78 24.84
N THR A 90 5.46 2.01 25.07
CA THR A 90 4.37 1.65 24.15
C THR A 90 3.81 2.90 23.48
N GLY A 91 3.27 2.74 22.27
CA GLY A 91 2.60 3.80 21.54
C GLY A 91 3.52 4.86 20.95
N PHE A 92 2.89 5.94 20.49
CA PHE A 92 3.58 7.01 19.77
C PHE A 92 4.36 7.97 20.68
N GLY A 93 4.29 7.85 22.01
CA GLY A 93 5.06 8.70 22.92
C GLY A 93 4.59 10.16 23.02
N VAL A 94 3.40 10.45 22.50
CA VAL A 94 2.69 11.74 22.58
C VAL A 94 1.19 11.50 22.79
N GLN A 95 0.53 12.42 23.49
CA GLN A 95 -0.94 12.42 23.67
C GLN A 95 -1.63 12.60 22.31
N ARG A 96 -2.52 11.68 21.95
CA ARG A 96 -3.23 11.69 20.68
C ARG A 96 -4.65 11.17 20.85
N LYS A 97 -5.53 11.52 19.91
CA LYS A 97 -6.87 10.95 19.81
C LYS A 97 -6.91 9.87 18.74
N GLU A 98 -7.86 8.96 18.87
CA GLU A 98 -8.13 7.92 17.90
C GLU A 98 -9.34 8.31 17.06
N LEU A 99 -9.18 8.30 15.73
CA LEU A 99 -10.25 8.41 14.76
C LEU A 99 -10.53 7.01 14.20
N ALA A 100 -11.71 6.48 14.50
CA ALA A 100 -12.19 5.21 13.97
C ALA A 100 -13.23 5.46 12.88
N CYS A 101 -13.05 4.84 11.71
CA CYS A 101 -14.01 4.92 10.61
C CYS A 101 -15.00 3.73 10.66
N GLY A 102 -16.30 4.01 10.69
CA GLY A 102 -17.37 3.00 10.66
C GLY A 102 -17.62 2.39 9.27
N SER A 103 -17.07 2.99 8.20
CA SER A 103 -17.30 2.51 6.82
C SER A 103 -16.21 1.55 6.33
N CYS A 104 -14.93 1.91 6.44
CA CYS A 104 -13.82 1.04 6.05
C CYS A 104 -13.11 0.36 7.24
N GLY A 105 -13.47 0.73 8.48
CA GLY A 105 -12.83 0.19 9.67
C GLY A 105 -11.47 0.80 10.00
N ALA A 106 -10.91 1.70 9.18
CA ALA A 106 -9.58 2.28 9.45
C ALA A 106 -9.53 2.97 10.82
N VAL A 107 -8.38 2.82 11.50
CA VAL A 107 -8.11 3.41 12.80
C VAL A 107 -6.86 4.28 12.72
N LEU A 108 -7.05 5.58 12.93
CA LEU A 108 -6.04 6.60 12.80
C LEU A 108 -5.78 7.26 14.15
N VAL A 109 -4.54 7.66 14.35
CA VAL A 109 -4.09 8.47 15.45
C VAL A 109 -3.91 9.89 14.94
N ILE A 110 -4.63 10.82 15.56
CA ILE A 110 -4.71 12.22 15.18
C ILE A 110 -4.31 13.11 16.35
N GLU A 111 -3.92 14.34 16.08
CA GLU A 111 -3.61 15.31 17.12
C GLU A 111 -4.84 15.59 18.01
N PRO A 112 -4.66 15.91 19.31
CA PRO A 112 -5.78 16.14 20.22
C PRO A 112 -6.74 17.25 19.79
N GLY A 113 -6.23 18.27 19.08
CA GLY A 113 -7.01 19.38 18.51
C GLY A 113 -7.52 19.12 17.09
N ALA A 114 -7.06 18.06 16.42
CA ALA A 114 -7.49 17.76 15.06
C ALA A 114 -8.96 17.36 15.03
N THR A 115 -9.72 18.05 14.20
CA THR A 115 -11.10 17.69 13.88
C THR A 115 -11.14 17.25 12.43
N SER A 116 -11.21 15.93 12.20
CA SER A 116 -11.45 15.41 10.86
C SER A 116 -12.91 15.04 10.71
N ALA A 117 -13.58 15.63 9.71
CA ALA A 117 -14.95 15.29 9.33
C ALA A 117 -15.02 14.09 8.37
N ARG A 118 -13.88 13.52 7.94
CA ARG A 118 -13.83 12.52 6.87
C ARG A 118 -12.64 11.56 7.00
N CYS A 119 -12.88 10.28 6.74
CA CYS A 119 -11.82 9.27 6.65
C CYS A 119 -10.95 9.50 5.40
N PRO A 120 -9.60 9.56 5.52
CA PRO A 120 -8.72 9.78 4.37
C PRO A 120 -8.69 8.58 3.40
N PHE A 121 -8.99 7.36 3.86
CA PHE A 121 -8.93 6.16 3.03
C PHE A 121 -10.15 5.93 2.14
N CYS A 122 -11.35 6.27 2.64
CA CYS A 122 -12.60 5.96 1.94
C CYS A 122 -13.52 7.17 1.71
N ALA A 123 -13.09 8.36 2.13
CA ALA A 123 -13.88 9.59 2.10
C ALA A 123 -15.24 9.54 2.86
N SER A 124 -15.45 8.55 3.73
CA SER A 124 -16.67 8.46 4.54
C SER A 124 -16.68 9.48 5.69
N HIS A 125 -17.86 10.02 5.98
CA HIS A 125 -18.10 10.89 7.15
C HIS A 125 -18.46 10.10 8.42
N GLN A 126 -18.56 8.78 8.33
CA GLN A 126 -18.79 7.91 9.48
C GLN A 126 -17.47 7.75 10.26
N VAL A 127 -17.05 8.80 10.94
CA VAL A 127 -15.85 8.83 11.77
C VAL A 127 -16.21 9.18 13.20
N VAL A 128 -15.62 8.45 14.15
CA VAL A 128 -15.76 8.71 15.59
C VAL A 128 -14.39 9.04 16.12
N ILE A 129 -14.25 10.21 16.74
CA ILE A 129 -13.03 10.63 17.42
C ILE A 129 -13.23 10.37 18.91
N ARG A 130 -12.29 9.63 19.51
CA ARG A 130 -12.29 9.26 20.92
C ARG A 130 -10.89 9.42 21.49
N ASP A 131 -10.78 9.62 22.79
CA ASP A 131 -9.47 9.54 23.44
C ASP A 131 -8.93 8.12 23.33
N GLN A 132 -7.62 7.98 23.19
CA GLN A 132 -6.97 6.68 23.13
C GLN A 132 -7.19 5.92 24.43
N HIS A 133 -8.10 4.94 24.40
CA HIS A 133 -8.36 4.05 25.53
C HIS A 133 -7.82 2.66 25.20
N GLY A 134 -6.64 2.32 25.73
CA GLY A 134 -6.02 1.00 25.56
C GLY A 134 -4.50 1.03 25.71
N ALA A 135 -3.88 -0.15 25.83
CA ALA A 135 -2.43 -0.27 25.69
C ALA A 135 -2.08 0.17 24.26
N PRO A 136 -1.33 1.26 24.08
CA PRO A 136 -0.95 1.70 22.75
C PRO A 136 -0.20 0.56 22.04
N GLY A 137 -0.37 0.42 20.72
CA GLY A 137 0.39 -0.54 19.94
C GLY A 137 1.91 -0.39 20.14
N PRO A 138 2.74 -1.35 19.70
CA PRO A 138 4.19 -1.25 19.84
C PRO A 138 4.70 0.11 19.32
N ARG A 139 5.65 0.71 20.06
CA ARG A 139 6.30 1.94 19.61
C ARG A 139 7.14 1.63 18.36
N PRO A 140 7.06 2.42 17.29
CA PRO A 140 7.95 2.26 16.14
C PRO A 140 9.41 2.47 16.54
N GLU A 141 10.32 1.75 15.90
CA GLU A 141 11.76 1.89 16.09
C GLU A 141 12.35 2.93 15.15
N ALA A 142 11.73 3.12 13.98
CA ALA A 142 12.17 4.09 12.98
C ALA A 142 10.99 4.77 12.27
N ILE A 143 11.25 5.92 11.70
CA ILE A 143 10.32 6.70 10.89
C ILE A 143 11.02 7.20 9.64
N LEU A 144 10.32 7.21 8.51
CA LEU A 144 10.81 7.75 7.26
C LEU A 144 10.15 9.12 7.05
N PRO A 145 10.90 10.24 7.07
CA PRO A 145 10.32 11.57 6.94
C PRO A 145 9.71 11.82 5.55
N PHE A 146 8.76 12.75 5.50
CA PHE A 146 8.14 13.20 4.24
C PHE A 146 9.12 14.04 3.41
N ALA A 147 9.78 13.48 2.41
CA ALA A 147 10.57 14.27 1.46
C ALA A 147 9.69 15.05 0.45
N ILE A 148 8.51 14.52 0.13
CA ILE A 148 7.55 15.09 -0.82
C ILE A 148 6.50 15.87 -0.05
N LEU A 149 6.45 17.18 -0.28
CA LEU A 149 5.44 18.07 0.29
C LEU A 149 4.11 17.98 -0.45
N ALA A 150 3.04 18.49 0.16
CA ALA A 150 1.68 18.44 -0.38
C ALA A 150 1.58 18.99 -1.82
N ASP A 151 2.25 20.12 -2.10
CA ASP A 151 2.21 20.78 -3.42
C ASP A 151 2.85 19.95 -4.53
N GLU A 152 3.98 19.31 -4.23
CA GLU A 152 4.64 18.40 -5.15
C GLU A 152 3.83 17.11 -5.31
N CYS A 153 3.25 16.58 -4.23
CA CYS A 153 2.32 15.46 -4.28
C CYS A 153 1.16 15.75 -5.25
N ARG A 154 0.50 16.91 -5.14
CA ARG A 154 -0.58 17.31 -6.05
C ARG A 154 -0.11 17.40 -7.50
N THR A 155 1.08 17.95 -7.73
CA THR A 155 1.66 18.06 -9.08
C THR A 155 1.90 16.68 -9.70
N ARG A 156 2.52 15.76 -8.95
CA ARG A 156 2.78 14.38 -9.40
C ARG A 156 1.48 13.59 -9.58
N ALA A 157 0.53 13.71 -8.65
CA ALA A 157 -0.77 13.08 -8.74
C ALA A 157 -1.57 13.57 -9.95
N ALA A 158 -1.60 14.88 -10.21
CA ALA A 158 -2.26 15.45 -11.39
C ALA A 158 -1.62 14.98 -12.70
N ALA A 159 -0.29 14.94 -12.75
CA ALA A 159 0.44 14.41 -13.91
C ALA A 159 0.15 12.93 -14.14
N TRP A 160 0.08 12.13 -13.06
CA TRP A 160 -0.27 10.72 -13.16
C TRP A 160 -1.74 10.52 -13.57
N LEU A 161 -2.69 11.23 -12.96
CA LEU A 161 -4.12 11.18 -13.28
C LEU A 161 -4.43 11.59 -14.73
N GLY A 162 -3.68 12.54 -15.28
CA GLY A 162 -3.80 12.97 -16.67
C GLY A 162 -3.25 11.99 -17.70
N ARG A 163 -2.54 10.93 -17.28
CA ARG A 163 -2.04 9.90 -18.20
C ARG A 163 -3.07 8.81 -18.44
N GLY A 164 -3.16 8.35 -19.69
CA GLY A 164 -3.92 7.18 -20.13
C GLY A 164 -5.17 7.56 -20.93
N TRP A 165 -5.29 6.96 -22.13
CA TRP A 165 -6.34 7.31 -23.10
C TRP A 165 -7.76 6.88 -22.66
N PHE A 166 -7.85 5.85 -21.83
CA PHE A 166 -9.10 5.28 -21.34
C PHE A 166 -9.76 6.09 -20.22
N HIS A 167 -9.09 7.13 -19.69
CA HIS A 167 -9.56 7.87 -18.53
C HIS A 167 -10.21 9.21 -18.91
N PRO A 168 -11.12 9.74 -18.07
CA PRO A 168 -11.63 11.10 -18.18
C PRO A 168 -10.50 12.13 -18.08
N TRP A 169 -10.57 13.20 -18.89
CA TRP A 169 -9.53 14.25 -18.93
C TRP A 169 -9.57 15.19 -17.72
N ASP A 170 -10.73 15.31 -17.09
CA ASP A 170 -11.01 16.16 -15.93
C ASP A 170 -10.44 15.62 -14.61
N LEU A 171 -9.95 14.37 -14.59
CA LEU A 171 -9.27 13.79 -13.41
C LEU A 171 -8.05 14.61 -12.96
N VAL A 172 -7.42 15.34 -13.87
CA VAL A 172 -6.28 16.24 -13.55
C VAL A 172 -6.68 17.28 -12.51
N VAL A 173 -7.95 17.74 -12.52
CA VAL A 173 -8.46 18.73 -11.56
C VAL A 173 -8.51 18.14 -10.16
N LEU A 174 -8.90 16.87 -10.03
CA LEU A 174 -8.93 16.16 -8.74
C LEU A 174 -7.51 15.98 -8.17
N GLY A 175 -6.53 15.72 -9.03
CA GLY A 175 -5.12 15.66 -8.62
C GLY A 175 -4.56 16.99 -8.09
N ARG A 176 -5.17 18.12 -8.47
CA ARG A 176 -4.79 19.46 -8.02
C ARG A 176 -5.58 19.95 -6.80
N ALA A 177 -6.62 19.24 -6.40
CA ALA A 177 -7.46 19.61 -5.27
C ALA A 177 -6.71 19.38 -3.94
N ASP A 178 -7.09 20.14 -2.91
CA ASP A 178 -6.54 20.03 -1.56
C ASP A 178 -7.16 18.85 -0.78
N SER A 179 -7.14 17.67 -1.39
CA SER A 179 -7.76 16.44 -0.87
C SER A 179 -6.75 15.42 -0.36
N PHE A 180 -5.45 15.69 -0.51
CA PHE A 180 -4.40 14.78 -0.07
C PHE A 180 -4.10 14.98 1.41
N VAL A 181 -4.23 13.91 2.17
CA VAL A 181 -3.92 13.87 3.59
C VAL A 181 -2.65 13.07 3.79
N GLY A 182 -1.69 13.64 4.52
CA GLY A 182 -0.46 12.97 4.91
C GLY A 182 -0.72 12.02 6.08
N VAL A 183 -0.42 10.74 5.88
CA VAL A 183 -0.62 9.68 6.86
C VAL A 183 0.65 8.83 6.94
N TYR A 184 1.15 8.61 8.15
CA TYR A 184 2.15 7.59 8.43
C TYR A 184 1.47 6.23 8.54
N VAL A 185 1.92 5.28 7.72
CA VAL A 185 1.42 3.91 7.74
C VAL A 185 2.47 3.00 8.38
N PRO A 186 2.08 2.12 9.34
CA PRO A 186 3.03 1.23 9.98
C PRO A 186 3.39 0.04 9.09
N PHE A 187 4.67 -0.29 9.07
CA PHE A 187 5.24 -1.43 8.37
C PHE A 187 6.15 -2.22 9.30
N TRP A 188 6.14 -3.53 9.15
CA TRP A 188 7.18 -4.38 9.70
C TRP A 188 8.25 -4.61 8.62
N LEU A 189 9.49 -4.25 8.94
CA LEU A 189 10.64 -4.58 8.12
C LEU A 189 11.22 -5.89 8.63
N VAL A 190 11.04 -6.94 7.85
CA VAL A 190 11.48 -8.30 8.19
C VAL A 190 12.77 -8.60 7.44
N SER A 191 13.80 -9.02 8.18
CA SER A 191 15.06 -9.45 7.59
C SER A 191 15.35 -10.89 7.98
N ALA A 192 15.93 -11.66 7.06
CA ALA A 192 16.40 -13.01 7.33
C ALA A 192 17.49 -13.44 6.35
N SER A 193 18.39 -14.29 6.83
CA SER A 193 19.33 -15.04 6.00
C SER A 193 18.65 -16.35 5.56
N VAL A 194 18.56 -16.61 4.26
CA VAL A 194 18.00 -17.87 3.73
C VAL A 194 19.12 -18.74 3.18
N ASP A 195 19.12 -19.98 3.61
CA ASP A 195 19.90 -21.07 3.04
C ASP A 195 18.96 -21.95 2.22
N ALA A 196 19.09 -21.88 0.90
CA ALA A 196 18.19 -22.53 -0.04
C ALA A 196 18.92 -23.64 -0.81
N GLU A 197 18.42 -24.86 -0.70
CA GLU A 197 18.78 -25.98 -1.56
C GLU A 197 17.71 -26.15 -2.63
N TRP A 198 18.13 -26.29 -3.88
CA TRP A 198 17.21 -26.41 -4.99
C TRP A 198 17.55 -27.57 -5.92
N ARG A 199 16.51 -28.07 -6.58
CA ARG A 199 16.59 -29.06 -7.64
C ARG A 199 15.58 -28.73 -8.72
N ALA A 200 16.00 -28.73 -9.98
CA ALA A 200 15.14 -28.43 -11.11
C ALA A 200 15.53 -29.24 -12.36
N GLN A 201 14.61 -29.33 -13.31
CA GLN A 201 14.94 -29.73 -14.67
C GLN A 201 15.26 -28.47 -15.48
N VAL A 202 16.49 -28.39 -15.95
CA VAL A 202 17.04 -27.28 -16.74
C VAL A 202 17.16 -27.73 -18.18
N GLY A 203 16.57 -26.96 -19.09
CA GLY A 203 16.59 -27.23 -20.52
C GLY A 203 17.76 -26.52 -21.20
N HIS A 204 18.59 -27.25 -21.90
CA HIS A 204 19.70 -26.69 -22.67
C HIS A 204 19.35 -26.73 -24.15
N GLU A 205 19.45 -25.57 -24.81
CA GLU A 205 19.16 -25.48 -26.24
C GLU A 205 20.31 -26.07 -27.04
N ARG A 206 19.99 -27.06 -27.88
CA ARG A 206 20.92 -27.63 -28.84
C ARG A 206 20.33 -27.50 -30.24
N GLN A 207 21.13 -27.00 -31.17
CA GLN A 207 20.75 -26.98 -32.57
C GLN A 207 21.03 -28.33 -33.21
N GLU A 208 19.99 -28.93 -33.79
CA GLU A 208 20.11 -30.10 -34.64
C GLU A 208 19.88 -29.70 -36.11
N ARG A 209 20.71 -30.24 -37.00
CA ARG A 209 20.46 -30.15 -38.44
C ARG A 209 19.54 -31.28 -38.85
N VAL A 210 18.33 -30.94 -39.29
CA VAL A 210 17.35 -31.91 -39.77
C VAL A 210 17.16 -31.70 -41.27
N TRP A 211 17.21 -32.79 -42.03
CA TRP A 211 16.89 -32.75 -43.45
C TRP A 211 15.39 -32.53 -43.62
N SER A 212 15.00 -31.47 -44.35
CA SER A 212 13.61 -31.21 -44.73
C SER A 212 13.35 -31.83 -46.11
N PRO A 213 12.53 -32.89 -46.21
CA PRO A 213 12.19 -33.51 -47.51
C PRO A 213 11.46 -32.54 -48.44
N ASP A 214 10.60 -31.67 -47.89
CA ASP A 214 9.75 -30.74 -48.65
C ASP A 214 10.54 -29.56 -49.23
N GLU A 215 11.60 -29.12 -48.53
CA GLU A 215 12.41 -27.96 -48.93
C GLU A 215 13.77 -28.37 -49.54
N HIS A 216 14.06 -29.67 -49.63
CA HIS A 216 15.34 -30.25 -50.09
C HIS A 216 16.58 -29.57 -49.51
N ARG A 217 16.52 -29.14 -48.24
CA ARG A 217 17.62 -28.46 -47.54
C ARG A 217 17.70 -28.90 -46.07
N PHE A 218 18.88 -28.73 -45.48
CA PHE A 218 19.06 -28.85 -44.04
C PHE A 218 18.45 -27.62 -43.35
N GLY A 219 17.45 -27.83 -42.51
CA GLY A 219 16.90 -26.84 -41.59
C GLY A 219 17.52 -26.99 -40.20
N GLY A 220 17.68 -25.88 -39.48
CA GLY A 220 18.02 -25.91 -38.06
C GLY A 220 16.76 -26.13 -37.22
N ARG A 221 16.78 -27.14 -36.34
CA ARG A 221 15.75 -27.35 -35.31
C ARG A 221 16.39 -27.14 -33.95
N THR A 222 15.85 -26.23 -33.15
CA THR A 222 16.22 -26.12 -31.74
C THR A 222 15.53 -27.23 -30.96
N VAL A 223 16.31 -28.06 -30.27
CA VAL A 223 15.84 -29.09 -29.35
C VAL A 223 16.26 -28.69 -27.94
N VAL A 224 15.36 -28.87 -26.97
CA VAL A 224 15.64 -28.58 -25.56
C VAL A 224 15.96 -29.89 -24.86
N ASP A 225 17.22 -30.07 -24.49
CA ASP A 225 17.69 -31.23 -23.74
C ASP A 225 17.52 -30.97 -22.23
N TRP A 226 16.65 -31.75 -21.58
CA TRP A 226 16.36 -31.59 -20.15
C TRP A 226 17.33 -32.38 -19.28
N ARG A 227 17.94 -31.71 -18.30
CA ARG A 227 18.83 -32.33 -17.32
C ARG A 227 18.41 -31.96 -15.91
N TRP A 228 18.55 -32.89 -14.97
CA TRP A 228 18.38 -32.58 -13.56
C TRP A 228 19.62 -31.86 -13.04
N GLU A 229 19.41 -30.69 -12.48
CA GLU A 229 20.44 -29.89 -11.82
C GLU A 229 19.99 -29.58 -10.40
N SER A 230 20.97 -29.41 -9.52
CA SER A 230 20.77 -29.04 -8.14
C SER A 230 21.85 -28.06 -7.71
N GLY A 231 21.50 -27.18 -6.79
CA GLY A 231 22.45 -26.21 -6.26
C GLY A 231 22.04 -25.74 -4.88
N ARG A 232 22.93 -24.94 -4.30
CA ARG A 232 22.71 -24.27 -3.02
C ARG A 232 22.91 -22.77 -3.22
N SER A 233 22.05 -21.98 -2.61
CA SER A 233 22.13 -20.53 -2.61
C SER A 233 21.94 -20.04 -1.20
N ARG A 234 22.91 -19.27 -0.69
CA ARG A 234 22.77 -18.56 0.57
C ARG A 234 22.75 -17.07 0.28
N ARG A 235 21.71 -16.39 0.76
CA ARG A 235 21.53 -14.95 0.57
C ARG A 235 20.83 -14.35 1.77
N ALA A 236 21.13 -13.10 2.09
CA ALA A 236 20.38 -12.33 3.07
C ALA A 236 19.35 -11.45 2.36
N TRP A 237 18.15 -11.39 2.91
CA TRP A 237 17.12 -10.43 2.55
C TRP A 237 16.95 -9.47 3.72
N THR A 238 17.07 -8.18 3.42
CA THR A 238 17.02 -7.11 4.40
C THR A 238 15.80 -6.23 4.13
N ASP A 239 15.11 -5.85 5.20
CA ASP A 239 13.97 -4.92 5.19
C ASP A 239 12.85 -5.28 4.21
N VAL A 240 12.48 -6.57 4.14
CA VAL A 240 11.27 -6.99 3.42
C VAL A 240 10.05 -6.41 4.12
N ARG A 241 9.29 -5.60 3.37
CA ARG A 241 8.18 -4.80 3.87
C ARG A 241 6.92 -5.63 4.01
N VAL A 242 6.37 -5.66 5.21
CA VAL A 242 5.04 -6.20 5.51
C VAL A 242 4.18 -5.07 6.05
N CYS A 243 3.13 -4.70 5.32
CA CYS A 243 2.19 -3.68 5.78
C CYS A 243 1.54 -4.15 7.10
N ALA A 244 1.64 -3.32 8.14
CA ALA A 244 1.12 -3.66 9.46
C ALA A 244 -0.35 -3.24 9.64
N SER A 245 -1.01 -2.77 8.57
CA SER A 245 -2.44 -2.51 8.55
C SER A 245 -3.18 -3.55 7.70
N THR A 246 -4.24 -4.11 8.28
CA THR A 246 -5.11 -5.11 7.63
C THR A 246 -6.36 -4.49 6.99
N ARG A 247 -6.64 -3.23 7.31
CA ARG A 247 -7.89 -2.53 6.94
C ARG A 247 -7.75 -1.61 5.73
N ILE A 248 -6.51 -1.32 5.34
CA ILE A 248 -6.17 -0.65 4.09
C ILE A 248 -5.85 -1.75 3.07
N ALA A 249 -6.11 -1.51 1.79
CA ALA A 249 -5.72 -2.43 0.73
C ALA A 249 -4.19 -2.59 0.71
N ALA A 250 -3.67 -3.56 1.48
CA ALA A 250 -2.25 -3.75 1.76
C ALA A 250 -1.42 -3.88 0.48
N ARG A 251 -2.00 -4.40 -0.60
CA ARG A 251 -1.36 -4.47 -1.92
C ARG A 251 -0.94 -3.10 -2.47
N TRP A 252 -1.76 -2.07 -2.31
CA TRP A 252 -1.49 -0.74 -2.87
C TRP A 252 -0.46 0.01 -2.04
N VAL A 253 -0.58 -0.10 -0.73
CA VAL A 253 0.37 0.50 0.21
C VAL A 253 1.75 -0.18 0.07
N ALA A 254 1.78 -1.50 -0.13
CA ALA A 254 3.01 -2.21 -0.42
C ALA A 254 3.61 -1.83 -1.79
N ASP A 255 2.80 -1.63 -2.83
CA ASP A 255 3.32 -1.30 -4.16
C ASP A 255 3.83 0.14 -4.27
N VAL A 256 3.15 1.10 -3.64
CA VAL A 256 3.56 2.51 -3.70
C VAL A 256 4.88 2.75 -2.96
N GLN A 257 5.16 1.96 -1.92
CA GLN A 257 6.37 2.03 -1.12
C GLN A 257 7.35 0.89 -1.44
N ARG A 258 7.29 0.26 -2.62
CA ARG A 258 8.21 -0.84 -2.97
C ARG A 258 9.66 -0.37 -3.13
N ASP A 259 9.85 0.78 -3.76
CA ASP A 259 11.15 1.22 -4.28
C ASP A 259 11.89 2.20 -3.36
N THR A 260 11.26 2.59 -2.24
CA THR A 260 11.82 3.58 -1.30
C THR A 260 13.09 3.01 -0.65
N PRO A 261 14.24 3.71 -0.62
CA PRO A 261 15.46 3.16 0.01
C PRO A 261 15.32 3.05 1.54
N SER A 262 15.82 1.95 2.12
CA SER A 262 15.82 1.76 3.58
C SER A 262 16.85 2.63 4.32
N GLU A 263 17.80 3.24 3.61
CA GLU A 263 18.81 4.12 4.20
C GLU A 263 18.23 5.47 4.66
N LEU A 264 17.02 5.80 4.21
CA LEU A 264 16.33 7.04 4.53
C LEU A 264 15.57 6.98 5.88
N PHE A 265 15.54 5.82 6.54
CA PHE A 265 14.89 5.69 7.85
C PHE A 265 15.73 6.36 8.94
N GLU A 266 15.07 7.19 9.73
CA GLU A 266 15.63 7.82 10.92
C GLU A 266 15.12 7.11 12.19
N PRO A 267 15.84 7.19 13.32
CA PRO A 267 15.33 6.74 14.60
C PRO A 267 13.96 7.37 14.89
N TYR A 268 13.05 6.61 15.50
CA TYR A 268 11.71 7.11 15.75
C TYR A 268 11.74 8.34 16.67
N ASP A 269 11.27 9.46 16.14
CA ASP A 269 11.02 10.70 16.86
C ASP A 269 9.51 11.04 16.79
N PRO A 270 8.80 11.15 17.92
CA PRO A 270 7.41 11.60 17.95
C PRO A 270 7.15 12.96 17.31
N ASP A 271 8.15 13.86 17.29
CA ASP A 271 8.00 15.22 16.76
C ASP A 271 7.81 15.21 15.24
N LEU A 272 8.33 14.19 14.55
CA LEU A 272 8.12 13.97 13.11
C LEU A 272 6.67 13.57 12.77
N LEU A 273 5.83 13.29 13.77
CA LEU A 273 4.39 13.12 13.62
C LEU A 273 3.61 14.43 13.72
N ALA A 274 4.24 15.56 14.05
CA ALA A 274 3.58 16.85 14.12
C ALA A 274 3.01 17.23 12.75
N GLY A 275 1.74 17.62 12.71
CA GLY A 275 1.01 17.94 11.48
C GLY A 275 0.57 16.72 10.65
N PHE A 276 0.88 15.50 11.07
CA PHE A 276 0.54 14.27 10.35
C PHE A 276 -0.33 13.32 11.20
N GLN A 277 -1.13 12.52 10.49
CA GLN A 277 -1.89 11.42 11.09
C GLN A 277 -1.04 10.14 11.04
N ALA A 278 -1.25 9.19 11.95
CA ALA A 278 -0.57 7.90 11.90
C ALA A 278 -1.60 6.77 12.02
N HIS A 279 -1.49 5.74 11.18
CA HIS A 279 -2.35 4.56 11.31
C HIS A 279 -1.86 3.67 12.45
N THR A 280 -2.79 3.04 13.18
CA THR A 280 -2.42 2.08 14.22
C THR A 280 -1.86 0.80 13.63
N CYS A 281 -0.93 0.17 14.35
CA CYS A 281 -0.44 -1.15 13.98
C CYS A 281 -1.52 -2.20 14.32
N ASP A 282 -2.06 -2.86 13.29
CA ASP A 282 -3.07 -3.91 13.44
C ASP A 282 -2.43 -5.30 13.59
N LEU A 283 -1.17 -5.45 13.17
CA LEU A 283 -0.47 -6.72 13.04
C LEU A 283 0.59 -6.89 14.13
N SER A 284 0.55 -8.00 14.86
CA SER A 284 1.57 -8.32 15.86
C SER A 284 2.89 -8.74 15.21
N GLU A 285 3.99 -8.57 15.94
CA GLU A 285 5.34 -8.96 15.48
C GLU A 285 5.45 -10.45 15.08
N PRO A 286 4.86 -11.43 15.80
CA PRO A 286 4.85 -12.83 15.35
C PRO A 286 4.13 -13.04 14.01
N GLU A 287 2.99 -12.39 13.80
CA GLU A 287 2.23 -12.48 12.54
C GLU A 287 3.00 -11.82 11.40
N ALA A 288 3.59 -10.66 11.65
CA ALA A 288 4.42 -9.95 10.68
C ALA A 288 5.63 -10.77 10.25
N ARG A 289 6.33 -11.42 11.19
CA ARG A 289 7.40 -12.37 10.87
C ARG A 289 6.88 -13.53 10.04
N HIS A 290 5.73 -14.10 10.36
CA HIS A 290 5.18 -15.20 9.59
C HIS A 290 4.95 -14.80 8.13
N LEU A 291 4.27 -13.66 7.88
CA LEU A 291 4.06 -13.12 6.54
C LEU A 291 5.39 -12.76 5.84
N GLY A 292 6.34 -12.17 6.58
CA GLY A 292 7.67 -11.85 6.06
C GLY A 292 8.45 -13.09 5.64
N ARG A 293 8.37 -14.20 6.39
CA ARG A 293 8.97 -15.48 6.00
C ARG A 293 8.39 -16.01 4.70
N GLU A 294 7.07 -15.91 4.51
CA GLU A 294 6.42 -16.34 3.27
C GLU A 294 6.93 -15.51 2.08
N ALA A 295 6.93 -14.18 2.22
CA ALA A 295 7.45 -13.27 1.19
C ALA A 295 8.94 -13.51 0.88
N ILE A 296 9.78 -13.69 1.90
CA ILE A 296 11.21 -14.00 1.74
C ILE A 296 11.42 -15.34 1.01
N ARG A 297 10.62 -16.37 1.32
CA ARG A 297 10.69 -17.66 0.61
C ARG A 297 10.30 -17.54 -0.86
N GLU A 298 9.30 -16.72 -1.18
CA GLU A 298 8.93 -16.44 -2.57
C GLU A 298 10.05 -15.70 -3.31
N LEU A 299 10.64 -14.68 -2.68
CA LEU A 299 11.80 -13.95 -3.21
C LEU A 299 13.01 -14.88 -3.40
N ALA A 300 13.26 -15.78 -2.46
CA ALA A 300 14.32 -16.79 -2.56
C ALA A 300 14.08 -17.74 -3.73
N ARG A 301 12.86 -18.23 -3.89
CA ARG A 301 12.47 -19.10 -5.01
C ARG A 301 12.61 -18.40 -6.36
N ALA A 302 12.24 -17.12 -6.44
CA ALA A 302 12.42 -16.30 -7.64
C ALA A 302 13.92 -16.09 -7.95
N ALA A 303 14.71 -15.70 -6.95
CA ALA A 303 16.16 -15.50 -7.10
C ALA A 303 16.89 -16.78 -7.53
N VAL A 304 16.48 -17.96 -7.02
CA VAL A 304 17.00 -19.25 -7.48
C VAL A 304 16.66 -19.48 -8.95
N ARG A 305 15.41 -19.23 -9.36
CA ARG A 305 15.00 -19.38 -10.77
C ARG A 305 15.80 -18.48 -11.69
N ASP A 306 15.97 -17.21 -11.31
CA ASP A 306 16.68 -16.22 -12.12
C ASP A 306 18.19 -16.46 -12.16
N GLY A 307 18.74 -17.16 -11.16
CA GLY A 307 20.13 -17.57 -11.12
C GLY A 307 20.47 -18.81 -11.96
N VAL A 308 19.48 -19.53 -12.49
CA VAL A 308 19.71 -20.65 -13.42
C VAL A 308 20.01 -20.11 -14.81
N ASP A 309 21.14 -20.52 -15.39
CA ASP A 309 21.60 -20.10 -16.72
C ASP A 309 20.82 -20.81 -17.86
N SER A 310 19.49 -20.71 -17.83
CA SER A 310 18.62 -21.19 -18.89
C SER A 310 17.22 -20.57 -18.79
N PRO A 311 16.59 -20.18 -19.91
CA PRO A 311 15.20 -19.75 -19.93
C PRO A 311 14.20 -20.91 -19.70
N HIS A 312 14.64 -22.17 -19.83
CA HIS A 312 13.79 -23.35 -19.75
C HIS A 312 13.96 -24.05 -18.40
N VAL A 313 13.17 -23.63 -17.40
CA VAL A 313 13.22 -24.24 -16.06
C VAL A 313 11.85 -24.81 -15.66
N ARG A 314 11.80 -26.12 -15.38
CA ARG A 314 10.59 -26.80 -14.90
C ARG A 314 10.86 -27.67 -13.67
N ALA A 315 9.78 -28.04 -12.98
CA ALA A 315 9.83 -28.86 -11.77
C ALA A 315 10.81 -28.33 -10.69
N LEU A 316 10.92 -27.00 -10.57
CA LEU A 316 11.77 -26.36 -9.57
C LEU A 316 11.21 -26.65 -8.16
N ALA A 317 11.98 -27.38 -7.38
CA ALA A 317 11.78 -27.58 -5.96
C ALA A 317 12.85 -26.80 -5.20
N VAL A 318 12.44 -26.02 -4.20
CA VAL A 318 13.33 -25.24 -3.35
C VAL A 318 12.97 -25.58 -1.90
N SER A 319 13.96 -26.05 -1.15
CA SER A 319 13.90 -26.19 0.30
C SER A 319 14.71 -25.04 0.89
N SER A 320 14.12 -24.29 1.82
CA SER A 320 14.72 -23.06 2.35
C SER A 320 14.65 -23.04 3.86
N GLU A 321 15.80 -22.91 4.50
CA GLU A 321 15.93 -22.68 5.94
C GLU A 321 16.21 -21.19 6.18
N LEU A 322 15.55 -20.61 7.18
CA LEU A 322 15.71 -19.22 7.54
C LEU A 322 16.48 -19.12 8.86
N ALA A 323 17.40 -18.17 8.93
CA ALA A 323 18.20 -17.86 10.11
C ALA A 323 18.30 -16.33 10.30
N GLU A 324 18.75 -15.90 11.47
CA GLU A 324 19.02 -14.47 11.79
C GLU A 324 17.80 -13.58 11.55
N GLU A 325 16.63 -14.06 11.97
CA GLU A 325 15.38 -13.35 11.73
C GLU A 325 15.23 -12.13 12.64
N SER A 326 14.93 -10.98 12.04
CA SER A 326 14.56 -9.77 12.76
C SER A 326 13.30 -9.16 12.17
N ALA A 327 12.52 -8.47 13.01
CA ALA A 327 11.36 -7.70 12.59
C ALA A 327 11.36 -6.41 13.38
N ARG A 328 11.39 -5.28 12.68
CA ARG A 328 11.36 -3.94 13.28
C ARG A 328 10.15 -3.17 12.79
N LEU A 329 9.48 -2.47 13.70
CA LEU A 329 8.30 -1.66 13.35
C LEU A 329 8.76 -0.28 12.89
N VAL A 330 8.30 0.15 11.72
CA VAL A 330 8.61 1.47 11.16
C VAL A 330 7.36 2.20 10.71
N LEU A 331 7.44 3.53 10.64
CA LEU A 331 6.41 4.36 10.01
C LEU A 331 6.89 4.88 8.67
N MET A 332 6.05 4.74 7.65
CA MET A 332 6.34 5.19 6.29
C MET A 332 5.34 6.25 5.84
N PRO A 333 5.79 7.33 5.18
CA PRO A 333 4.97 8.48 4.85
C PRO A 333 4.15 8.20 3.59
N LEU A 334 2.85 8.52 3.63
CA LEU A 334 1.95 8.32 2.51
C LEU A 334 0.99 9.49 2.37
N TRP A 335 0.89 10.04 1.18
CA TRP A 335 -0.19 10.96 0.82
C TRP A 335 -1.36 10.17 0.24
N ILE A 336 -2.54 10.38 0.81
CA ILE A 336 -3.75 9.64 0.46
C ILE A 336 -4.84 10.61 0.05
N ALA A 337 -5.45 10.37 -1.11
CA ALA A 337 -6.67 11.06 -1.52
C ALA A 337 -7.71 10.04 -1.97
N ALA A 338 -8.84 10.02 -1.26
CA ALA A 338 -10.05 9.35 -1.70
C ALA A 338 -10.98 10.36 -2.39
N TYR A 339 -11.34 10.09 -3.64
CA TYR A 339 -12.21 10.95 -4.43
C TYR A 339 -13.40 10.16 -4.99
N ARG A 340 -14.52 10.84 -5.15
CA ARG A 340 -15.74 10.24 -5.71
C ARG A 340 -15.90 10.68 -7.17
N TYR A 341 -16.12 9.71 -8.04
CA TYR A 341 -16.42 9.96 -9.45
C TYR A 341 -17.67 9.16 -9.84
N GLY A 342 -18.78 9.87 -10.07
CA GLY A 342 -20.11 9.27 -10.13
C GLY A 342 -20.52 8.67 -8.77
N GLU A 343 -20.95 7.41 -8.78
CA GLU A 343 -21.35 6.67 -7.57
C GLU A 343 -20.22 5.80 -6.97
N ARG A 344 -18.99 5.90 -7.49
CA ARG A 344 -17.84 5.11 -7.04
C ARG A 344 -16.78 5.98 -6.39
N THR A 345 -16.15 5.44 -5.35
CA THR A 345 -14.99 6.04 -4.69
C THR A 345 -13.72 5.38 -5.21
N PHE A 346 -12.72 6.21 -5.52
CA PHE A 346 -11.42 5.81 -6.00
C PHE A 346 -10.36 6.38 -5.05
N VAL A 347 -9.23 5.68 -4.94
CA VAL A 347 -8.12 6.08 -4.07
C VAL A 347 -6.85 6.28 -4.88
N VAL A 348 -6.12 7.36 -4.58
CA VAL A 348 -4.76 7.62 -5.08
C VAL A 348 -3.83 7.74 -3.89
N LEU A 349 -2.70 7.06 -4.01
CA LEU A 349 -1.62 7.00 -3.04
C LEU A 349 -0.37 7.59 -3.68
N VAL A 350 0.33 8.45 -2.95
CA VAL A 350 1.65 8.95 -3.33
C VAL A 350 2.62 8.69 -2.19
N ASP A 351 3.71 7.99 -2.48
CA ASP A 351 4.77 7.79 -1.50
C ASP A 351 5.35 9.14 -1.06
N GLY A 352 5.32 9.42 0.24
CA GLY A 352 5.82 10.66 0.81
C GLY A 352 7.33 10.80 0.73
N ALA A 353 8.09 9.73 0.47
CA ALA A 353 9.54 9.78 0.31
C ALA A 353 9.98 9.81 -1.15
N SER A 354 9.55 8.85 -1.99
CA SER A 354 9.97 8.80 -3.40
C SER A 354 9.09 9.64 -4.35
N GLY A 355 7.84 9.91 -3.94
CA GLY A 355 6.82 10.52 -4.78
C GLY A 355 6.30 9.60 -5.89
N ARG A 356 6.48 8.28 -5.78
CA ARG A 356 5.82 7.28 -6.63
C ARG A 356 4.31 7.37 -6.44
N VAL A 357 3.56 7.34 -7.54
CA VAL A 357 2.09 7.44 -7.54
C VAL A 357 1.47 6.11 -7.96
N VAL A 358 0.57 5.58 -7.14
CA VAL A 358 -0.22 4.36 -7.40
C VAL A 358 -1.67 4.65 -7.03
N GLY A 359 -2.62 4.06 -7.75
CA GLY A 359 -4.02 4.18 -7.38
C GLY A 359 -4.96 3.75 -8.50
N GLN A 360 -6.23 4.05 -8.29
CA GLN A 360 -7.30 3.71 -9.22
C GLN A 360 -7.71 4.92 -10.06
N LYS A 361 -8.16 4.64 -11.29
CA LYS A 361 -8.75 5.64 -12.17
C LYS A 361 -10.06 5.13 -12.78
N PRO A 362 -11.11 5.98 -12.87
CA PRO A 362 -12.31 5.61 -13.60
C PRO A 362 -12.00 5.41 -15.08
N VAL A 363 -12.65 4.42 -15.69
CA VAL A 363 -12.52 4.09 -17.11
C VAL A 363 -13.74 4.57 -17.87
N VAL A 364 -13.51 5.27 -18.98
CA VAL A 364 -14.55 5.64 -19.94
C VAL A 364 -14.79 4.47 -20.88
N TRP A 365 -15.62 3.51 -20.46
CA TRP A 365 -15.91 2.28 -21.19
C TRP A 365 -16.37 2.50 -22.64
N ARG A 366 -17.02 3.63 -22.95
CA ARG A 366 -17.37 4.00 -24.32
C ARG A 366 -16.14 4.11 -25.24
N ARG A 367 -15.02 4.66 -24.77
CA ARG A 367 -13.77 4.74 -25.55
C ARG A 367 -13.16 3.36 -25.76
N VAL A 368 -13.22 2.50 -24.74
CA VAL A 368 -12.75 1.10 -24.81
C VAL A 368 -13.56 0.35 -25.87
N TRP A 369 -14.89 0.42 -25.82
CA TRP A 369 -15.76 -0.22 -26.82
C TRP A 369 -15.52 0.30 -28.24
N PHE A 370 -15.25 1.60 -28.40
CA PHE A 370 -14.90 2.16 -29.70
C PHE A 370 -13.57 1.61 -30.23
N ALA A 371 -12.53 1.51 -29.37
CA ALA A 371 -11.26 0.89 -29.76
C ALA A 371 -11.42 -0.59 -30.14
N VAL A 372 -12.19 -1.35 -29.35
CA VAL A 372 -12.51 -2.76 -29.64
C VAL A 372 -13.23 -2.88 -30.99
N GLY A 373 -14.22 -2.02 -31.24
CA GLY A 373 -14.91 -1.98 -32.53
C GLY A 373 -13.96 -1.68 -33.70
N MET A 374 -13.05 -0.72 -33.54
CA MET A 374 -12.07 -0.36 -34.55
C MET A 374 -11.04 -1.48 -34.83
N LEU A 375 -10.66 -2.24 -33.80
CA LEU A 375 -9.75 -3.39 -33.92
C LEU A 375 -10.41 -4.58 -34.65
N LEU A 376 -11.71 -4.79 -34.43
CA LEU A 376 -12.46 -5.88 -35.06
C LEU A 376 -12.99 -5.53 -36.46
N ALA A 377 -13.22 -4.24 -36.74
CA ALA A 377 -13.84 -3.77 -37.99
C ALA A 377 -13.15 -4.28 -39.27
N PRO A 378 -11.80 -4.29 -39.42
CA PRO A 378 -11.15 -4.78 -40.63
C PRO A 378 -11.44 -6.27 -40.89
N GLY A 379 -11.35 -7.10 -39.85
CA GLY A 379 -11.63 -8.53 -39.94
C GLY A 379 -13.10 -8.82 -40.25
N ILE A 380 -14.02 -8.11 -39.61
CA ILE A 380 -15.47 -8.23 -39.87
C ILE A 380 -15.78 -7.80 -41.31
N LEU A 381 -15.29 -6.65 -41.75
CA LEU A 381 -15.57 -6.10 -43.07
C LEU A 381 -15.03 -7.01 -44.19
N LEU A 382 -13.79 -7.49 -44.05
CA LEU A 382 -13.19 -8.44 -45.01
C LEU A 382 -13.92 -9.77 -45.04
N THR A 383 -14.39 -10.25 -43.89
CA THR A 383 -15.19 -11.49 -43.84
C THR A 383 -16.54 -11.28 -44.52
N LEU A 384 -17.24 -10.19 -44.25
CA LEU A 384 -18.53 -9.85 -44.88
C LEU A 384 -18.42 -9.66 -46.39
N VAL A 385 -17.32 -9.08 -46.88
CA VAL A 385 -17.05 -8.92 -48.33
C VAL A 385 -16.56 -10.23 -48.95
N GLY A 386 -15.83 -11.06 -48.20
CA GLY A 386 -15.33 -12.36 -48.66
C GLY A 386 -16.45 -13.38 -48.90
N ILE A 387 -17.53 -13.34 -48.10
CA ILE A 387 -18.69 -14.25 -48.24
C ILE A 387 -19.34 -14.18 -49.63
N PRO A 388 -19.77 -13.01 -50.16
CA PRO A 388 -20.34 -12.94 -51.51
C PRO A 388 -19.31 -13.21 -52.60
N LEU A 389 -18.03 -12.89 -52.38
CA LEU A 389 -16.95 -13.14 -53.34
C LEU A 389 -16.60 -14.64 -53.48
N LEU A 390 -17.07 -15.52 -52.59
CA LEU A 390 -16.95 -16.97 -52.77
C LEU A 390 -17.58 -17.44 -54.08
N LEU A 391 -18.70 -16.82 -54.47
CA LEU A 391 -19.40 -17.13 -55.72
C LEU A 391 -18.55 -16.86 -56.96
N LEU A 392 -17.53 -16.00 -56.84
CA LEU A 392 -16.62 -15.60 -57.92
C LEU A 392 -15.24 -16.25 -57.80
N ALA A 393 -15.07 -17.28 -56.96
CA ALA A 393 -13.81 -17.96 -56.63
C ALA A 393 -12.70 -17.08 -55.99
N VAL A 394 -12.83 -15.76 -56.01
CA VAL A 394 -11.92 -14.79 -55.37
C VAL A 394 -12.05 -14.81 -53.84
N GLY A 395 -13.23 -15.17 -53.31
CA GLY A 395 -13.50 -15.24 -51.87
C GLY A 395 -12.62 -16.25 -51.11
N ALA A 396 -12.03 -17.23 -51.79
CA ALA A 396 -11.13 -18.22 -51.20
C ALA A 396 -9.84 -17.61 -50.61
N LEU A 397 -9.41 -16.45 -51.11
CA LEU A 397 -8.25 -15.72 -50.58
C LEU A 397 -8.64 -14.66 -49.53
N VAL A 398 -9.80 -14.02 -49.72
CA VAL A 398 -10.25 -12.89 -48.89
C VAL A 398 -10.79 -13.34 -47.53
N LEU A 399 -11.52 -14.46 -47.48
CA LEU A 399 -12.06 -15.01 -46.24
C LEU A 399 -11.01 -15.43 -45.20
N PRO A 400 -9.96 -16.22 -45.54
CA PRO A 400 -8.96 -16.59 -44.55
C PRO A 400 -8.20 -15.37 -44.04
N LEU A 401 -7.94 -14.37 -44.89
CA LEU A 401 -7.32 -13.11 -44.46
C LEU A 401 -8.23 -12.34 -43.49
N GLY A 402 -9.53 -12.26 -43.78
CA GLY A 402 -10.53 -11.67 -42.88
C GLY A 402 -10.59 -12.39 -41.52
N LEU A 403 -10.58 -13.72 -41.53
CA LEU A 403 -10.58 -14.55 -40.32
C LEU A 403 -9.30 -14.33 -39.48
N VAL A 404 -8.12 -14.31 -40.10
CA VAL A 404 -6.85 -14.04 -39.42
C VAL A 404 -6.86 -12.67 -38.75
N LEU A 405 -7.31 -11.64 -39.47
CA LEU A 405 -7.43 -10.29 -38.91
C LEU A 405 -8.45 -10.21 -37.78
N LEU A 406 -9.54 -10.97 -37.87
CA LEU A 406 -10.54 -11.04 -36.80
C LEU A 406 -9.99 -11.71 -35.53
N VAL A 407 -9.20 -12.78 -35.67
CA VAL A 407 -8.53 -13.43 -34.54
C VAL A 407 -7.50 -12.49 -33.91
N LEU A 408 -6.64 -11.85 -34.70
CA LEU A 408 -5.66 -10.88 -34.22
C LEU A 408 -6.34 -9.68 -33.53
N GLY A 409 -7.39 -9.14 -34.16
CA GLY A 409 -8.21 -8.07 -33.59
C GLY A 409 -8.89 -8.48 -32.29
N GLY A 410 -9.34 -9.73 -32.17
CA GLY A 410 -9.90 -10.31 -30.95
C GLY A 410 -8.89 -10.39 -29.81
N VAL A 411 -7.67 -10.89 -30.08
CA VAL A 411 -6.59 -10.95 -29.09
C VAL A 411 -6.18 -9.55 -28.63
N ALA A 412 -6.01 -8.62 -29.57
CA ALA A 412 -5.69 -7.23 -29.26
C ALA A 412 -6.81 -6.54 -28.45
N SER A 413 -8.08 -6.82 -28.79
CA SER A 413 -9.24 -6.31 -28.06
C SER A 413 -9.30 -6.84 -26.63
N ALA A 414 -9.03 -8.14 -26.44
CA ALA A 414 -8.96 -8.75 -25.11
C ALA A 414 -7.84 -8.13 -24.26
N TRP A 415 -6.70 -7.83 -24.88
CA TRP A 415 -5.58 -7.15 -24.22
C TRP A 415 -5.92 -5.69 -23.85
N VAL A 416 -6.55 -4.93 -24.74
CA VAL A 416 -7.02 -3.57 -24.44
C VAL A 416 -8.06 -3.58 -23.32
N TRP A 417 -8.99 -4.53 -23.35
CA TRP A 417 -9.99 -4.70 -22.29
C TRP A 417 -9.35 -5.02 -20.95
N SER A 418 -8.39 -5.95 -20.91
CA SER A 418 -7.74 -6.35 -19.67
C SER A 418 -6.92 -5.21 -19.05
N LEU A 419 -6.24 -4.41 -19.87
CA LEU A 419 -5.55 -3.19 -19.42
C LEU A 419 -6.52 -2.17 -18.82
N ALA A 420 -7.65 -1.92 -19.49
CA ALA A 420 -8.66 -1.00 -18.99
C ALA A 420 -9.27 -1.50 -17.67
N ALA A 421 -9.68 -2.77 -17.61
CA ALA A 421 -10.24 -3.38 -16.41
C ALA A 421 -9.23 -3.38 -15.25
N ALA A 422 -7.96 -3.70 -15.53
CA ALA A 422 -6.90 -3.60 -14.55
C ALA A 422 -6.83 -2.18 -13.99
N SER A 423 -6.76 -1.13 -14.81
CA SER A 423 -6.65 0.26 -14.33
C SER A 423 -7.80 0.77 -13.44
N GLU A 424 -9.00 0.17 -13.55
CA GLU A 424 -10.15 0.53 -12.69
C GLU A 424 -10.09 -0.20 -11.33
N THR A 425 -9.52 -1.40 -11.29
CA THR A 425 -9.42 -2.25 -10.09
C THR A 425 -8.07 -2.17 -9.39
N ALA A 426 -7.03 -1.73 -10.10
CA ALA A 426 -5.62 -1.84 -9.77
C ALA A 426 -5.18 -0.96 -8.62
#